data_AF-A0A5D6XWR1-F1
#
_entry.id   AF-A0A5D6XWR1-F1
#
_cell.length_a   1.000
_cell.length_b   1.000
_cell.length_c   1.000
_cell.angle_alpha   90.00
_cell.angle_beta   90.00
_cell.angle_gamma   90.00
#
_symmetry.space_group_name_H-M   'P 1'
#
loop_
_entity.id
_entity.type
_entity.pdbx_description
1 polymer ?
#
loop_
_entity_poly.entity_id
_entity_poly.type
_entity_poly.pdbx_seq_one_letter_code
_entity_poly.pdbx_strand_id
1 'polypeptide(L)'
;MAHELEHASPSPALAPRTAVKHQQWMRDPTARRQLVLQQQRQARRDLAQLTRQLVADESAASDAESDNTHSSSGGAGRRNQRRRSSKAASATQAAADDGMEISSTYASESAAASKRKTREERVKRRREHFARQLMVPEWMVDVPRDLNGKGSELGAGWYVLPRPEGKRCLVVANSGLTVARIPSGSILKKFPSALPSGSHKTNSSTEAYCILDCIFHEHDSTFYVLDVMCWKGYLLYNCTTEFRLYWLRDKLSESAISTATPANPFRFLPVPCYESDEHGIMEAYSTTFPFLKDGLLFYLKAAHYELGLSPLALVWKDANTSRYFVYTEKPSIVLRLDDASNFTTLEGITLFSADPEFLQQHELSEGDLAKFSFEHGYIDGEQVPRLTGLTFDKRCSPQRALADSWTKILFQYNARSSGVQIQHILEAAKANAEDVSEVAMEC
;
A
#
# COMPACT_ATOMS: atom_id res chain seq x y z
N MET A 1 57.53 -7.21 24.82
CA MET A 1 56.25 -7.82 25.17
C MET A 1 55.17 -6.80 24.86
N ALA A 2 54.59 -6.92 23.66
CA ALA A 2 53.50 -6.10 23.18
C ALA A 2 52.18 -6.69 23.73
N HIS A 3 51.33 -5.84 24.30
CA HIS A 3 49.93 -6.15 24.50
C HIS A 3 49.15 -5.32 23.47
N GLU A 4 48.69 -5.97 22.41
CA GLU A 4 47.69 -5.43 21.49
C GLU A 4 46.34 -5.43 22.20
N LEU A 5 45.73 -4.25 22.29
CA LEU A 5 44.33 -4.07 22.65
C LEU A 5 43.50 -4.20 21.37
N GLU A 6 42.85 -5.35 21.20
CA GLU A 6 41.83 -5.56 20.16
C GLU A 6 40.61 -4.68 20.46
N HIS A 7 40.45 -3.60 19.67
CA HIS A 7 39.18 -2.89 19.58
C HIS A 7 38.20 -3.72 18.76
N ALA A 8 37.32 -4.45 19.45
CA ALA A 8 36.15 -5.06 18.84
C ALA A 8 35.21 -3.95 18.30
N SER A 9 35.19 -3.80 16.98
CA SER A 9 34.19 -2.97 16.29
C SER A 9 32.82 -3.66 16.38
N PRO A 10 31.74 -2.98 16.77
CA PRO A 10 30.41 -3.59 16.78
C PRO A 10 29.99 -3.87 15.33
N SER A 11 29.81 -5.15 15.02
CA SER A 11 29.21 -5.59 13.75
C SER A 11 27.83 -4.93 13.61
N PRO A 12 27.52 -4.24 12.49
CA PRO A 12 26.22 -3.63 12.31
C PRO A 12 25.20 -4.75 12.18
N ALA A 13 24.37 -4.91 13.21
CA ALA A 13 23.19 -5.76 13.13
C ALA A 13 22.37 -5.32 11.91
N LEU A 14 22.27 -6.19 10.91
CA LEU A 14 21.44 -6.00 9.73
C LEU A 14 19.99 -5.81 10.20
N ALA A 15 19.56 -4.55 10.28
CA ALA A 15 18.16 -4.22 10.48
C ALA A 15 17.33 -4.99 9.43
N PRO A 16 16.21 -5.63 9.82
CA PRO A 16 15.38 -6.35 8.88
C PRO A 16 14.98 -5.39 7.75
N ARG A 17 15.28 -5.78 6.51
CA ARG A 17 14.92 -5.03 5.29
C ARG A 17 13.41 -5.10 5.10
N THR A 18 12.65 -4.41 5.93
CA THR A 18 11.20 -4.28 5.78
C THR A 18 10.91 -3.33 4.62
N ALA A 19 10.06 -3.78 3.70
CA ALA A 19 9.66 -2.98 2.54
C ALA A 19 8.75 -1.80 2.89
N VAL A 20 8.17 -1.81 4.10
CA VAL A 20 7.30 -0.77 4.63
C VAL A 20 8.10 0.00 5.67
N LYS A 21 8.44 1.24 5.36
CA LYS A 21 9.17 2.10 6.30
C LYS A 21 8.20 2.74 7.29
N HIS A 22 8.60 2.74 8.55
CA HIS A 22 7.96 3.56 9.56
C HIS A 22 8.47 4.99 9.39
N GLN A 23 7.64 5.88 8.87
CA GLN A 23 8.01 7.28 8.71
C GLN A 23 7.89 7.95 10.08
N GLN A 24 8.98 8.53 10.59
CA GLN A 24 8.92 9.32 11.82
C GLN A 24 8.15 10.61 11.53
N TRP A 25 7.18 10.94 12.40
CA TRP A 25 6.44 12.19 12.29
C TRP A 25 7.39 13.40 12.41
N MET A 26 7.21 14.37 11.53
CA MET A 26 7.93 15.64 11.53
C MET A 26 6.94 16.76 11.26
N ARG A 27 6.89 17.78 12.11
CA ARG A 27 5.92 18.88 11.98
C ARG A 27 6.03 19.60 10.65
N ASP A 28 7.23 20.00 10.25
CA ASP A 28 7.48 20.70 8.98
C ASP A 28 7.27 19.76 7.78
N PRO A 29 6.22 19.99 6.96
CA PRO A 29 5.94 19.15 5.80
C PRO A 29 7.04 19.22 4.72
N THR A 30 7.69 20.38 4.56
CA THR A 30 8.71 20.59 3.52
C THR A 30 9.98 19.83 3.87
N ALA A 31 10.49 20.02 5.09
CA ALA A 31 11.65 19.26 5.58
C ALA A 31 11.39 17.75 5.54
N ARG A 32 10.16 17.31 5.86
CA ARG A 32 9.77 15.90 5.81
C ARG A 32 9.82 15.34 4.38
N ARG A 33 9.29 16.08 3.39
CA ARG A 33 9.37 15.70 1.97
C ARG A 33 10.83 15.60 1.50
N GLN A 34 11.64 16.61 1.80
CA GLN A 34 13.07 16.62 1.44
C GLN A 34 13.82 15.42 2.05
N LEU A 35 13.60 15.14 3.33
CA LEU A 35 14.21 14.01 4.02
C LEU A 35 13.82 12.68 3.38
N VAL A 36 12.52 12.43 3.15
CA VAL A 36 12.06 11.18 2.53
C VAL A 36 12.65 11.02 1.13
N LEU A 37 12.67 12.09 0.34
CA LEU A 37 13.22 12.04 -1.01
C LEU A 37 14.75 11.79 -1.03
N GLN A 38 15.49 12.39 -0.11
CA GLN A 38 16.92 12.11 0.07
C GLN A 38 17.14 10.65 0.45
N GLN A 39 16.34 10.11 1.36
CA GLN A 39 16.38 8.69 1.74
C GLN A 39 16.05 7.78 0.55
N GLN A 40 15.13 8.16 -0.34
CA GLN A 40 14.82 7.38 -1.55
C GLN A 40 16.03 7.26 -2.48
N ARG A 41 16.85 8.32 -2.60
CA ARG A 41 18.07 8.33 -3.44
C ARG A 41 19.20 7.48 -2.87
N GLN A 42 19.32 7.44 -1.55
CA GLN A 42 20.37 6.69 -0.88
C GLN A 42 20.02 5.21 -0.68
N ALA A 43 18.73 4.87 -0.65
CA ALA A 43 18.26 3.53 -0.33
C ALA A 43 18.61 2.51 -1.44
N ARG A 44 19.44 1.51 -1.07
CA ARG A 44 19.60 0.29 -1.87
C ARG A 44 18.54 -0.74 -1.44
N ARG A 45 17.46 -0.82 -2.22
CA ARG A 45 16.31 -1.71 -1.93
C ARG A 45 16.44 -3.02 -2.72
N ASP A 46 16.24 -4.16 -2.04
CA ASP A 46 16.11 -5.46 -2.71
C ASP A 46 14.66 -5.71 -3.12
N LEU A 47 14.27 -5.04 -4.20
CA LEU A 47 12.90 -5.09 -4.71
C LEU A 47 12.58 -6.40 -5.42
N ALA A 48 13.59 -7.08 -5.97
CA ALA A 48 13.41 -8.34 -6.67
C ALA A 48 13.03 -9.49 -5.73
N GLN A 49 13.58 -9.50 -4.50
CA GLN A 49 13.10 -10.43 -3.48
C GLN A 49 11.67 -10.07 -3.03
N LEU A 50 11.41 -8.78 -2.79
CA LEU A 50 10.09 -8.29 -2.35
C LEU A 50 8.98 -8.70 -3.32
N THR A 51 9.16 -8.45 -4.62
CA THR A 51 8.13 -8.76 -5.62
C THR A 51 7.98 -10.25 -5.86
N ARG A 52 9.07 -11.02 -5.88
CA ARG A 52 8.99 -12.48 -5.96
C ARG A 52 8.22 -13.07 -4.79
N GLN A 53 8.43 -12.54 -3.59
CA GLN A 53 7.67 -12.94 -2.41
C GLN A 53 6.19 -12.58 -2.54
N LEU A 54 5.86 -11.35 -2.95
CA LEU A 54 4.48 -10.92 -3.14
C LEU A 54 3.74 -11.80 -4.16
N VAL A 55 4.39 -12.12 -5.28
CA VAL A 55 3.83 -12.96 -6.34
C VAL A 55 3.67 -14.41 -5.87
N ALA A 56 4.66 -14.97 -5.17
CA ALA A 56 4.57 -16.31 -4.59
C ALA A 56 3.46 -16.40 -3.54
N ASP A 57 3.33 -15.39 -2.68
CA ASP A 57 2.27 -15.29 -1.67
C ASP A 57 0.88 -15.19 -2.32
N GLU A 58 0.76 -14.51 -3.47
CA GLU A 58 -0.48 -14.44 -4.26
C GLU A 58 -0.85 -15.79 -4.88
N SER A 59 0.12 -16.51 -5.45
CA SER A 59 -0.08 -17.86 -5.97
C SER A 59 -0.52 -18.82 -4.87
N ALA A 60 0.20 -18.85 -3.75
CA ALA A 60 -0.15 -19.68 -2.60
C ALA A 60 -1.50 -19.29 -1.97
N ALA A 61 -1.85 -18.00 -1.99
CA ALA A 61 -3.16 -17.54 -1.53
C ALA A 61 -4.29 -18.03 -2.43
N SER A 62 -4.06 -18.07 -3.74
CA SER A 62 -5.02 -18.55 -4.72
C SER A 62 -5.29 -20.05 -4.57
N ASP A 63 -4.24 -20.86 -4.40
CA ASP A 63 -4.34 -22.31 -4.22
C ASP A 63 -5.06 -22.70 -2.91
N ALA A 64 -4.73 -22.00 -1.82
CA ALA A 64 -5.37 -22.23 -0.53
C ALA A 64 -6.87 -21.87 -0.53
N GLU A 65 -7.33 -21.05 -1.48
CA GLU A 65 -8.73 -20.67 -1.61
C GLU A 65 -9.50 -21.60 -2.55
N SER A 66 -8.88 -22.16 -3.59
CA SER A 66 -9.52 -23.19 -4.44
C SER A 66 -9.82 -24.46 -3.65
N ASP A 67 -8.92 -24.91 -2.77
CA ASP A 67 -9.14 -26.07 -1.91
C ASP A 67 -10.33 -25.89 -0.96
N ASN A 68 -10.63 -24.66 -0.54
CA ASN A 68 -11.77 -24.36 0.33
C ASN A 68 -13.13 -24.43 -0.39
N THR A 69 -13.16 -24.24 -1.71
CA THR A 69 -14.41 -24.34 -2.49
C THR A 69 -14.81 -25.79 -2.80
N HIS A 70 -13.87 -26.73 -2.75
CA HIS A 70 -14.18 -28.17 -2.92
C HIS A 70 -14.58 -28.88 -1.62
N SER A 71 -14.38 -28.28 -0.44
CA SER A 71 -14.80 -28.86 0.84
C SER A 71 -16.23 -28.51 1.26
N SER A 72 -16.97 -27.72 0.47
CA SER A 72 -18.32 -27.24 0.82
C SER A 72 -19.43 -27.65 -0.16
N SER A 73 -19.14 -28.46 -1.19
CA SER A 73 -20.15 -29.08 -2.06
C SER A 73 -19.87 -30.57 -2.25
N GLY A 74 -20.53 -31.44 -1.48
CA GLY A 74 -20.41 -32.89 -1.66
C GLY A 74 -21.05 -33.72 -0.56
N GLY A 75 -22.38 -33.71 -0.50
CA GLY A 75 -23.14 -34.71 0.22
C GLY A 75 -22.96 -36.12 -0.38
N ALA A 76 -22.94 -37.11 0.51
CA ALA A 76 -23.29 -38.52 0.33
C ALA A 76 -23.01 -39.18 -1.04
N GLY A 77 -21.97 -40.02 -1.11
CA GLY A 77 -21.76 -40.89 -2.26
C GLY A 77 -20.54 -41.79 -2.17
N ARG A 78 -20.35 -42.52 -1.05
CA ARG A 78 -19.37 -43.62 -1.00
C ARG A 78 -19.83 -44.75 -1.91
N ARG A 79 -19.29 -44.84 -3.14
CA ARG A 79 -19.37 -46.05 -3.96
C ARG A 79 -17.96 -46.54 -4.28
N ASN A 80 -17.60 -47.60 -3.56
CA ASN A 80 -16.42 -48.43 -3.80
C ASN A 80 -16.43 -48.93 -5.25
N GLN A 81 -15.47 -48.52 -6.07
CA GLN A 81 -15.09 -49.28 -7.26
C GLN A 81 -13.58 -49.48 -7.27
N ARG A 82 -13.19 -50.65 -6.72
CA ARG A 82 -11.94 -51.32 -7.07
C ARG A 82 -11.98 -51.61 -8.57
N ARG A 83 -11.04 -51.07 -9.34
CA ARG A 83 -10.65 -51.64 -10.63
C ARG A 83 -9.15 -51.87 -10.66
N ARG A 84 -8.81 -53.15 -10.81
CA ARG A 84 -7.48 -53.73 -11.01
C ARG A 84 -7.07 -53.57 -12.48
N SER A 85 -5.80 -53.26 -12.71
CA SER A 85 -4.96 -53.68 -13.86
C SER A 85 -3.56 -53.09 -13.62
N SER A 86 -2.53 -53.82 -13.16
CA SER A 86 -1.79 -54.98 -13.70
C SER A 86 -0.46 -54.56 -14.35
N LYS A 87 0.65 -55.04 -13.75
CA LYS A 87 2.01 -55.27 -14.31
C LYS A 87 2.79 -54.01 -14.72
N ALA A 88 4.11 -53.90 -14.55
CA ALA A 88 5.13 -54.95 -14.54
C ALA A 88 6.27 -54.67 -13.53
N ALA A 89 6.95 -55.75 -13.17
CA ALA A 89 8.08 -55.83 -12.25
C ALA A 89 9.43 -55.72 -12.99
N SER A 90 10.47 -55.28 -12.26
CA SER A 90 11.89 -55.66 -12.42
C SER A 90 12.69 -54.90 -11.35
N ALA A 91 12.81 -55.40 -10.12
CA ALA A 91 13.89 -56.28 -9.65
C ALA A 91 15.29 -55.70 -9.90
N THR A 92 16.06 -55.48 -8.83
CA THR A 92 17.37 -56.13 -8.56
C THR A 92 17.89 -55.71 -7.16
N GLN A 93 18.00 -56.72 -6.27
CA GLN A 93 19.03 -57.02 -5.22
C GLN A 93 19.55 -55.94 -4.26
N ALA A 94 20.01 -56.21 -3.03
CA ALA A 94 19.96 -57.31 -2.04
C ALA A 94 20.82 -56.85 -0.82
N ALA A 95 20.83 -57.65 0.24
CA ALA A 95 21.62 -57.59 1.51
C ALA A 95 21.00 -56.68 2.60
N ALA A 96 20.39 -57.21 3.68
CA ALA A 96 20.93 -58.01 4.79
C ALA A 96 21.96 -57.23 5.63
N ASP A 97 21.65 -56.89 6.89
CA ASP A 97 22.04 -57.69 8.06
C ASP A 97 21.74 -56.94 9.38
N ASP A 98 21.68 -57.75 10.43
CA ASP A 98 21.37 -57.58 11.85
C ASP A 98 21.88 -56.34 12.62
N GLY A 99 21.19 -56.09 13.75
CA GLY A 99 21.94 -56.05 15.01
C GLY A 99 21.73 -54.86 15.96
N MET A 100 20.98 -55.15 17.02
CA MET A 100 21.30 -54.85 18.42
C MET A 100 21.16 -53.41 18.98
N GLU A 101 20.33 -53.34 20.02
CA GLU A 101 20.16 -52.25 20.99
C GLU A 101 21.46 -51.90 21.74
N ILE A 102 21.58 -50.65 22.21
CA ILE A 102 21.88 -50.31 23.62
C ILE A 102 21.60 -48.82 23.88
N SER A 103 20.90 -48.60 25.00
CA SER A 103 20.56 -47.37 25.69
C SER A 103 21.76 -46.47 26.04
N SER A 104 21.62 -45.16 25.90
CA SER A 104 22.20 -44.23 26.88
C SER A 104 21.44 -42.90 26.93
N THR A 105 20.85 -42.68 28.10
CA THR A 105 20.06 -41.53 28.53
C THR A 105 20.98 -40.35 28.86
N TYR A 106 20.99 -39.25 28.10
CA TYR A 106 21.36 -37.92 28.63
C TYR A 106 20.74 -36.76 27.84
N ALA A 107 20.24 -35.79 28.59
CA ALA A 107 20.03 -34.38 28.27
C ALA A 107 18.78 -33.97 27.44
N SER A 108 17.87 -33.39 28.20
CA SER A 108 16.71 -32.58 27.84
C SER A 108 17.08 -31.20 27.27
N GLU A 109 16.05 -30.54 26.73
CA GLU A 109 15.90 -29.08 26.54
C GLU A 109 16.43 -28.43 25.24
N SER A 110 15.60 -28.38 24.20
CA SER A 110 14.84 -27.15 23.87
C SER A 110 13.99 -27.34 22.60
N ALA A 111 13.02 -28.26 22.61
CA ALA A 111 11.95 -28.23 21.60
C ALA A 111 10.84 -27.30 22.11
N ALA A 112 11.03 -25.99 21.95
CA ALA A 112 9.93 -25.05 22.01
C ALA A 112 8.92 -25.47 20.94
N ALA A 113 7.85 -26.16 21.36
CA ALA A 113 6.77 -26.58 20.48
C ALA A 113 6.17 -25.34 19.82
N SER A 114 6.56 -25.08 18.57
CA SER A 114 5.97 -24.04 17.73
C SER A 114 4.47 -24.33 17.60
N LYS A 115 3.65 -23.68 18.45
CA LYS A 115 2.18 -23.75 18.40
C LYS A 115 1.74 -23.50 16.95
N ARG A 116 1.07 -24.48 16.34
CA ARG A 116 0.55 -24.35 14.96
C ARG A 116 -0.41 -23.17 14.92
N LYS A 117 0.03 -22.07 14.30
CA LYS A 117 -0.77 -20.86 14.05
C LYS A 117 -2.16 -21.21 13.51
N THR A 118 -3.20 -20.66 14.13
CA THR A 118 -4.61 -20.93 13.80
C THR A 118 -4.94 -20.48 12.37
N ARG A 119 -6.05 -20.97 11.80
CA ARG A 119 -6.50 -20.58 10.46
C ARG A 119 -6.75 -19.07 10.38
N GLU A 120 -7.38 -18.51 11.40
CA GLU A 120 -7.72 -17.09 11.47
C GLU A 120 -6.48 -16.21 11.51
N GLU A 121 -5.47 -16.57 12.31
CA GLU A 121 -4.18 -15.86 12.32
C GLU A 121 -3.48 -15.90 10.97
N ARG A 122 -3.58 -17.00 10.22
CA ARG A 122 -2.99 -17.08 8.87
C ARG A 122 -3.70 -16.14 7.90
N VAL A 123 -5.03 -16.06 7.97
CA VAL A 123 -5.83 -15.15 7.14
C VAL A 123 -5.55 -13.69 7.53
N LYS A 124 -5.49 -13.36 8.84
CA LYS A 124 -5.14 -12.03 9.34
C LYS A 124 -3.78 -11.59 8.82
N ARG A 125 -2.73 -12.41 9.01
CA ARG A 125 -1.38 -12.10 8.52
C ARG A 125 -1.32 -11.93 7.00
N ARG A 126 -2.04 -12.76 6.24
CA ARG A 126 -2.11 -12.62 4.78
C ARG A 126 -2.75 -11.30 4.38
N ARG A 127 -3.87 -10.92 5.00
CA ARG A 127 -4.52 -9.63 4.74
C ARG A 127 -3.60 -8.47 5.08
N GLU A 128 -2.92 -8.52 6.23
CA GLU A 128 -1.96 -7.50 6.65
C GLU A 128 -0.77 -7.39 5.68
N HIS A 129 -0.28 -8.52 5.14
CA HIS A 129 0.79 -8.53 4.14
C HIS A 129 0.37 -7.75 2.88
N PHE A 130 -0.81 -8.04 2.32
CA PHE A 130 -1.31 -7.35 1.11
C PHE A 130 -1.77 -5.91 1.37
N ALA A 131 -2.27 -5.61 2.56
CA ALA A 131 -2.74 -4.26 2.93
C ALA A 131 -1.62 -3.20 2.90
N ARG A 132 -0.36 -3.64 3.00
CA ARG A 132 0.82 -2.76 3.04
C ARG A 132 1.55 -2.64 1.71
N GLN A 133 0.94 -3.06 0.59
CA GLN A 133 1.58 -3.09 -0.73
C GLN A 133 1.30 -1.87 -1.60
N LEU A 134 0.55 -0.88 -1.10
CA LEU A 134 0.26 0.36 -1.81
C LEU A 134 0.92 1.55 -1.14
N MET A 135 1.31 2.54 -1.95
CA MET A 135 1.68 3.86 -1.46
C MET A 135 0.43 4.59 -0.96
N VAL A 136 0.46 5.13 0.24
CA VAL A 136 -0.64 5.86 0.85
C VAL A 136 -0.28 7.34 0.84
N PRO A 137 -1.04 8.21 0.14
CA PRO A 137 -0.76 9.63 0.13
C PRO A 137 -1.08 10.24 1.50
N GLU A 138 -0.28 11.21 1.92
CA GLU A 138 -0.68 12.13 2.98
C GLU A 138 -1.81 13.04 2.51
N TRP A 139 -2.55 13.64 3.45
CA TRP A 139 -3.55 14.66 3.10
C TRP A 139 -2.89 16.02 2.99
N MET A 140 -3.28 16.80 1.98
CA MET A 140 -2.74 18.14 1.74
C MET A 140 -3.26 19.13 2.79
N VAL A 141 -2.53 19.21 3.90
CA VAL A 141 -2.75 20.20 4.97
C VAL A 141 -1.94 21.48 4.76
N ASP A 142 -0.88 21.38 3.97
CA ASP A 142 0.02 22.45 3.54
C ASP A 142 0.24 22.28 2.03
N VAL A 143 0.25 23.38 1.30
CA VAL A 143 0.39 23.38 -0.16
C VAL A 143 1.89 23.47 -0.50
N PRO A 144 2.44 22.51 -1.27
CA PRO A 144 3.83 22.63 -1.74
C PRO A 144 4.04 23.93 -2.52
N ARG A 145 5.10 24.68 -2.20
CA ARG A 145 5.43 25.91 -2.93
C ARG A 145 6.02 25.63 -4.31
N ASP A 146 6.49 24.41 -4.53
CA ASP A 146 7.16 23.95 -5.74
C ASP A 146 6.26 23.08 -6.62
N LEU A 147 4.92 23.25 -6.56
CA LEU A 147 3.96 22.48 -7.38
C LEU A 147 4.33 22.51 -8.87
N ASN A 148 4.66 23.69 -9.39
CA ASN A 148 5.07 23.88 -10.79
C ASN A 148 6.55 23.54 -11.06
N GLY A 149 7.30 23.08 -10.05
CA GLY A 149 8.73 22.75 -10.12
C GLY A 149 9.69 23.93 -9.93
N LYS A 150 9.20 25.18 -9.93
CA LYS A 150 10.01 26.37 -9.66
C LYS A 150 10.32 26.47 -8.16
N GLY A 151 11.56 26.85 -7.83
CA GLY A 151 12.02 26.90 -6.44
C GLY A 151 12.27 25.53 -5.79
N SER A 152 12.03 24.43 -6.52
CA SER A 152 12.48 23.11 -6.10
C SER A 152 14.00 23.02 -6.26
N GLU A 153 14.72 22.61 -5.21
CA GLU A 153 16.16 22.30 -5.28
C GLU A 153 16.48 21.25 -6.36
N LEU A 154 15.46 20.50 -6.80
CA LEU A 154 15.58 19.38 -7.72
C LEU A 154 15.00 19.69 -9.10
N GLY A 155 14.42 20.88 -9.29
CA GLY A 155 13.70 21.26 -10.50
C GLY A 155 12.50 20.36 -10.85
N ALA A 156 12.07 19.50 -9.93
CA ALA A 156 11.03 18.51 -10.18
C ALA A 156 9.70 19.01 -9.61
N GLY A 157 8.79 19.41 -10.50
CA GLY A 157 7.42 19.75 -10.12
C GLY A 157 6.58 18.56 -9.70
N TRP A 158 5.28 18.76 -9.62
CA TRP A 158 4.30 17.76 -9.25
C TRP A 158 3.37 17.45 -10.42
N TYR A 159 2.84 16.23 -10.45
CA TYR A 159 1.69 15.90 -11.27
C TYR A 159 0.42 16.00 -10.46
N VAL A 160 -0.68 16.41 -11.12
CA VAL A 160 -2.04 16.39 -10.56
C VAL A 160 -2.92 15.43 -11.35
N LEU A 161 -3.68 14.60 -10.64
CA LEU A 161 -4.56 13.57 -11.17
C LEU A 161 -5.98 13.75 -10.62
N PRO A 162 -7.03 13.77 -11.46
CA PRO A 162 -8.42 13.70 -11.01
C PRO A 162 -8.69 12.29 -10.52
N ARG A 163 -8.75 12.09 -9.20
CA ARG A 163 -8.87 10.76 -8.60
C ARG A 163 -10.29 10.22 -8.82
N PRO A 164 -10.49 9.07 -9.50
CA PRO A 164 -11.82 8.47 -9.61
C PRO A 164 -12.40 8.05 -8.27
N GLU A 165 -13.72 8.19 -8.11
CA GLU A 165 -14.48 7.49 -7.08
C GLU A 165 -14.51 5.99 -7.40
N GLY A 166 -14.19 5.15 -6.42
CA GLY A 166 -14.20 3.69 -6.60
C GLY A 166 -13.40 2.95 -5.54
N LYS A 167 -13.21 1.65 -5.77
CA LYS A 167 -12.48 0.76 -4.85
C LYS A 167 -11.01 0.74 -5.26
N ARG A 168 -10.15 1.48 -4.54
CA ARG A 168 -8.69 1.38 -4.71
C ARG A 168 -8.26 -0.08 -4.51
N CYS A 169 -7.35 -0.60 -5.32
CA CYS A 169 -6.93 -1.99 -5.26
C CYS A 169 -5.52 -2.20 -5.81
N LEU A 170 -4.80 -3.12 -5.17
CA LEU A 170 -3.61 -3.75 -5.72
C LEU A 170 -4.07 -4.76 -6.78
N VAL A 171 -3.52 -4.67 -7.99
CA VAL A 171 -3.75 -5.66 -9.04
C VAL A 171 -2.46 -6.41 -9.30
N VAL A 172 -2.51 -7.74 -9.20
CA VAL A 172 -1.40 -8.65 -9.48
C VAL A 172 -1.83 -9.59 -10.59
N ALA A 173 -1.12 -9.55 -11.73
CA ALA A 173 -1.29 -10.48 -12.83
C ALA A 173 -0.08 -11.43 -12.88
N ASN A 174 -0.32 -12.71 -12.68
CA ASN A 174 0.72 -13.73 -12.64
C ASN A 174 0.17 -15.11 -13.07
N SER A 175 1.01 -15.90 -13.73
CA SER A 175 0.71 -17.30 -14.09
C SER A 175 -0.64 -17.53 -14.77
N GLY A 176 -1.10 -16.57 -15.57
CA GLY A 176 -2.33 -16.66 -16.34
C GLY A 176 -3.61 -16.26 -15.59
N LEU A 177 -3.49 -15.63 -14.42
CA LEU A 177 -4.61 -15.09 -13.67
C LEU A 177 -4.32 -13.67 -13.19
N THR A 178 -5.36 -12.84 -13.12
CA THR A 178 -5.30 -11.51 -12.50
C THR A 178 -6.12 -11.50 -11.23
N VAL A 179 -5.51 -11.05 -10.13
CA VAL A 179 -6.17 -10.88 -8.83
C VAL A 179 -6.13 -9.41 -8.43
N ALA A 180 -7.29 -8.85 -8.13
CA ALA A 180 -7.42 -7.52 -7.55
C ALA A 180 -7.74 -7.65 -6.05
N ARG A 181 -6.99 -6.95 -5.20
CA ARG A 181 -7.20 -6.90 -3.74
C ARG A 181 -7.45 -5.47 -3.28
N ILE A 182 -8.50 -5.26 -2.48
CA ILE A 182 -8.75 -3.96 -1.83
C ILE A 182 -7.66 -3.65 -0.79
N PRO A 183 -7.54 -2.41 -0.26
CA PRO A 183 -6.47 -2.04 0.66
C PRO A 183 -6.55 -2.80 1.99
N SER A 184 -7.64 -3.53 2.23
CA SER A 184 -7.75 -4.46 3.36
C SER A 184 -6.95 -5.76 3.19
N GLY A 185 -6.36 -5.98 2.00
CA GLY A 185 -5.75 -7.24 1.58
C GLY A 185 -6.75 -8.32 1.16
N SER A 186 -8.06 -8.07 1.30
CA SER A 186 -9.12 -8.96 0.83
C SER A 186 -9.23 -8.92 -0.69
N ILE A 187 -9.59 -10.05 -1.30
CA ILE A 187 -9.79 -10.13 -2.74
C ILE A 187 -11.05 -9.37 -3.12
N LEU A 188 -10.90 -8.48 -4.08
CA LEU A 188 -11.98 -7.80 -4.78
C LEU A 188 -12.51 -8.70 -5.90
N LYS A 189 -11.61 -9.19 -6.77
CA LYS A 189 -11.94 -10.00 -7.97
C LYS A 189 -10.78 -10.91 -8.37
N LYS A 190 -11.11 -12.03 -9.02
CA LYS A 190 -10.20 -12.89 -9.79
C LYS A 190 -10.73 -13.00 -11.22
N PHE A 191 -9.90 -12.76 -12.22
CA PHE A 191 -10.33 -12.72 -13.61
C PHE A 191 -9.15 -12.91 -14.59
N PRO A 192 -9.39 -13.39 -15.82
CA PRO A 192 -8.40 -13.30 -16.88
C PRO A 192 -8.27 -11.84 -17.35
N SER A 193 -7.07 -11.37 -17.66
CA SER A 193 -6.88 -10.05 -18.26
C SER A 193 -5.87 -10.06 -19.40
N ALA A 194 -5.89 -9.00 -20.20
CA ALA A 194 -4.89 -8.75 -21.23
C ALA A 194 -3.56 -8.21 -20.67
N LEU A 195 -3.41 -8.05 -19.35
CA LEU A 195 -2.13 -7.71 -18.72
C LEU A 195 -1.09 -8.81 -18.98
N PRO A 196 0.22 -8.48 -18.93
CA PRO A 196 1.29 -9.48 -18.96
C PRO A 196 1.05 -10.58 -17.93
N SER A 197 1.00 -11.84 -18.38
CA SER A 197 0.71 -13.01 -17.56
C SER A 197 -0.63 -12.98 -16.80
N GLY A 198 -1.57 -12.14 -17.22
CA GLY A 198 -2.92 -12.03 -16.63
C GLY A 198 -3.94 -13.03 -17.14
N SER A 199 -3.63 -13.76 -18.21
CA SER A 199 -4.47 -14.82 -18.80
C SER A 199 -3.58 -15.92 -19.41
N HIS A 200 -4.15 -17.08 -19.72
CA HIS A 200 -3.43 -18.12 -20.47
C HIS A 200 -2.87 -17.63 -21.81
N LYS A 201 -3.53 -16.66 -22.46
CA LYS A 201 -3.10 -16.10 -23.75
C LYS A 201 -1.92 -15.12 -23.61
N THR A 202 -1.82 -14.44 -22.47
CA THR A 202 -0.77 -13.45 -22.19
C THR A 202 0.35 -14.02 -21.32
N ASN A 203 0.30 -15.31 -21.01
CA ASN A 203 1.33 -16.01 -20.25
C ASN A 203 2.52 -16.31 -21.18
N SER A 204 3.64 -15.61 -20.97
CA SER A 204 4.83 -15.77 -21.81
C SER A 204 5.97 -16.50 -21.09
N SER A 205 6.19 -16.21 -19.81
CA SER A 205 7.29 -16.77 -19.02
C SER A 205 6.95 -16.77 -17.53
N THR A 206 7.61 -17.66 -16.78
CA THR A 206 7.45 -17.80 -15.31
C THR A 206 7.93 -16.59 -14.51
N GLU A 207 8.74 -15.72 -15.12
CA GLU A 207 9.25 -14.48 -14.51
C GLU A 207 8.47 -13.24 -14.95
N ALA A 208 7.57 -13.36 -15.92
CA ALA A 208 6.72 -12.26 -16.35
C ALA A 208 5.50 -12.16 -15.42
N TYR A 209 5.41 -11.05 -14.70
CA TYR A 209 4.24 -10.68 -13.91
C TYR A 209 4.00 -9.17 -14.00
N CYS A 210 2.81 -8.72 -13.64
CA CYS A 210 2.43 -7.31 -13.64
C CYS A 210 1.82 -6.93 -12.28
N ILE A 211 2.20 -5.75 -11.76
CA ILE A 211 1.72 -5.22 -10.49
C ILE A 211 1.33 -3.76 -10.69
N LEU A 212 0.06 -3.44 -10.45
CA LEU A 212 -0.52 -2.12 -10.64
C LEU A 212 -1.23 -1.61 -9.38
N ASP A 213 -1.24 -0.30 -9.20
CA ASP A 213 -2.12 0.41 -8.27
C ASP A 213 -3.30 0.99 -9.07
N CYS A 214 -4.51 0.54 -8.76
CA CYS A 214 -5.70 0.88 -9.52
C CYS A 214 -6.82 1.39 -8.63
N ILE A 215 -7.80 2.05 -9.24
CA ILE A 215 -9.14 2.24 -8.69
C ILE A 215 -10.11 1.50 -9.59
N PHE A 216 -10.80 0.50 -9.03
CA PHE A 216 -11.89 -0.16 -9.72
C PHE A 216 -13.16 0.69 -9.64
N HIS A 217 -13.60 1.19 -10.79
CA HIS A 217 -14.86 1.89 -10.97
C HIS A 217 -15.90 0.89 -11.45
N GLU A 218 -16.90 0.65 -10.60
CA GLU A 218 -17.85 -0.45 -10.77
C GLU A 218 -18.85 -0.19 -11.90
N HIS A 219 -19.26 1.08 -12.07
CA HIS A 219 -20.30 1.47 -13.02
C HIS A 219 -19.92 1.19 -14.49
N ASP A 220 -18.66 1.40 -14.87
CA ASP A 220 -18.17 1.15 -16.23
C ASP A 220 -17.19 -0.04 -16.30
N SER A 221 -17.12 -0.85 -15.24
CA SER A 221 -16.29 -2.05 -15.14
C SER A 221 -14.82 -1.81 -15.55
N THR A 222 -14.24 -0.72 -15.06
CA THR A 222 -12.90 -0.27 -15.47
C THR A 222 -11.96 -0.16 -14.27
N PHE A 223 -10.75 -0.68 -14.42
CA PHE A 223 -9.63 -0.42 -13.54
C PHE A 223 -8.90 0.82 -14.04
N TYR A 224 -9.15 1.95 -13.40
CA TYR A 224 -8.38 3.17 -13.63
C TYR A 224 -7.02 3.03 -12.95
N VAL A 225 -5.95 2.92 -13.74
CA VAL A 225 -4.59 2.68 -13.25
C VAL A 225 -4.01 4.01 -12.78
N LEU A 226 -3.74 4.09 -11.47
CA LEU A 226 -3.04 5.21 -10.84
C LEU A 226 -1.55 5.11 -11.09
N ASP A 227 -1.01 3.89 -11.01
CA ASP A 227 0.43 3.69 -11.05
C ASP A 227 0.85 2.26 -11.42
N VAL A 228 2.14 2.12 -11.78
CA VAL A 228 2.77 0.85 -12.15
C VAL A 228 4.00 0.58 -11.28
N MET A 229 4.05 -0.61 -10.69
CA MET A 229 5.16 -1.06 -9.84
C MET A 229 5.97 -2.17 -10.48
N CYS A 230 5.33 -3.00 -11.31
CA CYS A 230 6.00 -4.00 -12.14
C CYS A 230 5.25 -4.19 -13.46
N TRP A 231 5.96 -4.26 -14.58
CA TRP A 231 5.39 -4.58 -15.89
C TRP A 231 6.19 -5.68 -16.57
N LYS A 232 5.60 -6.85 -16.81
CA LYS A 232 6.27 -8.00 -17.46
C LYS A 232 7.62 -8.35 -16.79
N GLY A 233 7.66 -8.30 -15.46
CA GLY A 233 8.85 -8.55 -14.65
C GLY A 233 9.80 -7.35 -14.50
N TYR A 234 9.63 -6.27 -15.26
CA TYR A 234 10.42 -5.04 -15.08
C TYR A 234 9.96 -4.28 -13.84
N LEU A 235 10.83 -4.21 -12.84
CA LEU A 235 10.57 -3.54 -11.57
C LEU A 235 10.71 -2.03 -11.71
N LEU A 236 9.65 -1.32 -11.34
CA LEU A 236 9.53 0.12 -11.52
C LEU A 236 9.55 0.90 -10.20
N TYR A 237 9.57 0.23 -9.04
CA TYR A 237 9.52 0.90 -7.73
C TYR A 237 10.58 2.00 -7.53
N ASN A 238 11.80 1.81 -8.03
CA ASN A 238 12.90 2.79 -7.93
C ASN A 238 12.95 3.79 -9.08
N CYS A 239 11.97 3.76 -9.99
CA CYS A 239 11.86 4.77 -11.02
C CYS A 239 11.09 5.98 -10.48
N THR A 240 11.42 7.16 -11.01
CA THR A 240 10.68 8.38 -10.70
C THR A 240 9.23 8.23 -11.14
N THR A 241 8.31 8.90 -10.45
CA THR A 241 6.89 8.94 -10.82
C THR A 241 6.71 9.39 -12.26
N GLU A 242 7.48 10.38 -12.71
CA GLU A 242 7.46 10.83 -14.09
C GLU A 242 7.73 9.71 -15.10
N PHE A 243 8.78 8.92 -14.88
CA PHE A 243 9.05 7.78 -15.73
C PHE A 243 7.93 6.73 -15.67
N ARG A 244 7.43 6.42 -14.46
CA ARG A 244 6.42 5.37 -14.27
C ARG A 244 5.09 5.72 -14.95
N LEU A 245 4.64 6.98 -14.83
CA LEU A 245 3.41 7.43 -15.47
C LEU A 245 3.55 7.59 -16.99
N TYR A 246 4.70 8.04 -17.48
CA TYR A 246 5.00 8.02 -18.92
C TYR A 246 4.95 6.60 -19.49
N TRP A 247 5.70 5.68 -18.86
CA TRP A 247 5.79 4.28 -19.27
C TRP A 247 4.44 3.57 -19.23
N LEU A 248 3.65 3.82 -18.17
CA LEU A 248 2.30 3.28 -18.03
C LEU A 248 1.41 3.66 -19.21
N ARG A 249 1.39 4.93 -19.59
CA ARG A 249 0.55 5.43 -20.70
C ARG A 249 0.93 4.78 -22.02
N ASP A 250 2.21 4.75 -22.31
CA ASP A 250 2.78 4.12 -23.50
C ASP A 250 2.32 2.64 -23.57
N LYS A 251 2.56 1.86 -22.52
CA LYS A 251 2.25 0.43 -22.50
C LYS A 251 0.75 0.10 -22.50
N LEU A 252 -0.09 0.94 -21.88
CA LEU A 252 -1.54 0.77 -21.95
C LEU A 252 -2.12 1.13 -23.33
N SER A 253 -1.45 2.01 -24.08
CA SER A 253 -1.88 2.40 -25.43
C SER A 253 -1.59 1.33 -26.50
N GLU A 254 -0.52 0.55 -26.32
CA GLU A 254 -0.04 -0.46 -27.27
C GLU A 254 -0.88 -1.74 -27.33
N SER A 255 -1.85 -1.93 -26.42
CA SER A 255 -2.41 -3.24 -26.11
C SER A 255 -3.93 -3.28 -26.08
N ALA A 256 -4.51 -4.47 -26.27
CA ALA A 256 -5.96 -4.69 -26.18
C ALA A 256 -6.52 -4.53 -24.74
N ILE A 257 -5.69 -4.09 -23.80
CA ILE A 257 -5.98 -3.97 -22.36
C ILE A 257 -7.10 -2.95 -22.08
N SER A 258 -7.21 -1.94 -22.93
CA SER A 258 -8.26 -0.90 -22.87
C SER A 258 -9.62 -1.37 -23.40
N THR A 259 -9.70 -2.56 -24.01
CA THR A 259 -10.92 -3.08 -24.65
C THR A 259 -11.49 -4.26 -23.88
N ALA A 260 -12.81 -4.25 -23.68
CA ALA A 260 -13.51 -5.35 -23.03
C ALA A 260 -13.68 -6.52 -24.02
N THR A 261 -13.24 -7.71 -23.63
CA THR A 261 -13.41 -8.96 -24.39
C THR A 261 -13.71 -10.11 -23.42
N PRO A 262 -14.16 -11.29 -23.88
CA PRO A 262 -14.33 -12.44 -22.99
C PRO A 262 -13.06 -12.86 -22.24
N ALA A 263 -11.88 -12.62 -22.81
CA ALA A 263 -10.58 -12.89 -22.18
C ALA A 263 -9.99 -11.69 -21.42
N ASN A 264 -10.67 -10.54 -21.45
CA ASN A 264 -10.34 -9.31 -20.74
C ASN A 264 -11.64 -8.58 -20.37
N PRO A 265 -12.41 -9.08 -19.38
CA PRO A 265 -13.75 -8.57 -19.08
C PRO A 265 -13.73 -7.17 -18.45
N PHE A 266 -12.58 -6.71 -17.95
CA PHE A 266 -12.40 -5.38 -17.38
C PHE A 266 -11.36 -4.61 -18.16
N ARG A 267 -11.67 -3.34 -18.47
CA ARG A 267 -10.73 -2.44 -19.14
C ARG A 267 -9.71 -1.92 -18.13
N PHE A 268 -8.47 -1.70 -18.56
CA PHE A 268 -7.54 -0.86 -17.80
C PHE A 268 -7.23 0.40 -18.59
N LEU A 269 -7.47 1.55 -17.95
CA LEU A 269 -7.23 2.87 -18.53
C LEU A 269 -6.36 3.67 -17.57
N PRO A 270 -5.37 4.45 -18.05
CA PRO A 270 -4.62 5.34 -17.18
C PRO A 270 -5.55 6.43 -16.64
N VAL A 271 -5.35 6.83 -15.39
CA VAL A 271 -5.93 8.10 -14.92
C VAL A 271 -5.23 9.25 -15.65
N PRO A 272 -5.96 10.26 -16.17
CA PRO A 272 -5.35 11.46 -16.72
C PRO A 272 -4.37 12.07 -15.73
N CYS A 273 -3.20 12.54 -16.17
CA CYS A 273 -2.40 13.41 -15.31
C CYS A 273 -1.89 14.61 -16.08
N TYR A 274 -1.80 15.69 -15.34
CA TYR A 274 -1.46 17.01 -15.83
C TYR A 274 -0.32 17.55 -14.99
N GLU A 275 0.46 18.45 -15.56
CA GLU A 275 1.41 19.27 -14.82
C GLU A 275 0.68 20.03 -13.70
N SER A 276 1.32 20.19 -12.53
CA SER A 276 0.74 20.97 -11.42
C SER A 276 1.05 22.46 -11.56
N ASP A 277 0.90 22.98 -12.77
CA ASP A 277 0.79 24.42 -13.03
C ASP A 277 -0.69 24.85 -12.90
N GLU A 278 -0.94 26.16 -12.98
CA GLU A 278 -2.31 26.70 -12.86
C GLU A 278 -3.28 26.02 -13.85
N HIS A 279 -2.85 25.83 -15.10
CA HIS A 279 -3.68 25.27 -16.16
C HIS A 279 -4.01 23.80 -15.89
N GLY A 280 -3.00 22.97 -15.61
CA GLY A 280 -3.19 21.54 -15.38
C GLY A 280 -3.97 21.23 -14.10
N ILE A 281 -3.83 22.05 -13.06
CA ILE A 281 -4.66 21.95 -11.86
C ILE A 281 -6.12 22.28 -12.18
N MET A 282 -6.36 23.36 -12.94
CA MET A 282 -7.73 23.72 -13.35
C MET A 282 -8.37 22.67 -14.27
N GLU A 283 -7.60 22.07 -15.17
CA GLU A 283 -8.04 20.98 -16.03
C GLU A 283 -8.42 19.74 -15.18
N ALA A 284 -7.58 19.33 -14.23
CA ALA A 284 -7.90 18.23 -13.32
C ALA A 284 -9.13 18.51 -12.44
N TYR A 285 -9.29 19.76 -11.99
CA TYR A 285 -10.36 20.19 -11.09
C TYR A 285 -11.72 20.31 -11.79
N SER A 286 -11.74 21.00 -12.94
CA SER A 286 -12.97 21.48 -13.58
C SER A 286 -13.50 20.53 -14.65
N THR A 287 -12.63 19.72 -15.27
CA THR A 287 -13.03 18.83 -16.35
C THR A 287 -13.94 17.71 -15.85
N THR A 288 -14.96 17.41 -16.65
CA THR A 288 -15.84 16.26 -16.44
C THR A 288 -15.21 15.01 -17.03
N PHE A 289 -15.15 13.95 -16.25
CA PHE A 289 -14.59 12.67 -16.66
C PHE A 289 -15.69 11.60 -16.78
N PRO A 290 -15.43 10.45 -17.41
CA PRO A 290 -16.34 9.30 -17.42
C PRO A 290 -16.64 8.69 -16.03
N PHE A 291 -16.04 9.24 -14.98
CA PHE A 291 -16.21 8.88 -13.59
C PHE A 291 -16.40 10.13 -12.73
N LEU A 292 -17.04 9.96 -11.58
CA LEU A 292 -17.06 11.00 -10.55
C LEU A 292 -15.70 11.09 -9.89
N LYS A 293 -15.27 12.32 -9.59
CA LYS A 293 -14.04 12.55 -8.82
C LYS A 293 -14.27 12.21 -7.34
N ASP A 294 -13.22 11.75 -6.68
CA ASP A 294 -13.11 11.64 -5.23
C ASP A 294 -11.79 12.29 -4.76
N GLY A 295 -11.64 13.55 -5.14
CA GLY A 295 -10.47 14.40 -4.86
C GLY A 295 -9.48 14.53 -6.02
N LEU A 296 -8.40 15.25 -5.73
CA LEU A 296 -7.21 15.35 -6.56
C LEU A 296 -6.05 14.63 -5.86
N LEU A 297 -5.24 13.92 -6.65
CA LEU A 297 -3.98 13.35 -6.20
C LEU A 297 -2.82 14.16 -6.77
N PHE A 298 -1.84 14.46 -5.94
CA PHE A 298 -0.61 15.12 -6.35
C PHE A 298 0.56 14.17 -6.13
N TYR A 299 1.39 13.97 -7.14
CA TYR A 299 2.61 13.16 -7.02
C TYR A 299 3.84 13.98 -7.36
N LEU A 300 4.84 13.99 -6.49
CA LEU A 300 6.11 14.63 -6.79
C LEU A 300 6.80 13.84 -7.91
N LYS A 301 7.17 14.51 -9.01
CA LYS A 301 7.72 13.85 -10.20
C LYS A 301 8.94 12.99 -9.90
N ALA A 302 9.86 13.49 -9.08
CA ALA A 302 11.10 12.83 -8.72
C ALA A 302 10.95 11.66 -7.73
N ALA A 303 9.76 11.45 -7.15
CA ALA A 303 9.56 10.42 -6.12
C ALA A 303 9.54 9.00 -6.69
N HIS A 304 10.10 8.06 -5.95
CA HIS A 304 9.97 6.62 -6.16
C HIS A 304 8.65 6.09 -5.58
N TYR A 305 8.19 4.92 -6.03
CA TYR A 305 7.05 4.25 -5.40
C TYR A 305 7.49 3.60 -4.08
N GLU A 306 6.98 4.12 -2.97
CA GLU A 306 7.29 3.60 -1.63
C GLU A 306 6.02 3.10 -0.95
N LEU A 307 6.14 1.92 -0.33
CA LEU A 307 5.01 1.27 0.32
C LEU A 307 4.70 1.94 1.66
N GLY A 308 3.41 2.14 1.95
CA GLY A 308 2.97 2.84 3.16
C GLY A 308 2.79 4.35 2.96
N LEU A 309 2.69 5.08 4.07
CA LEU A 309 2.46 6.53 4.05
C LEU A 309 3.64 7.25 3.38
N SER A 310 3.34 8.20 2.49
CA SER A 310 4.34 8.99 1.79
C SER A 310 3.94 10.47 1.73
N PRO A 311 4.83 11.40 2.12
CA PRO A 311 4.59 12.84 1.98
C PRO A 311 4.84 13.32 0.53
N LEU A 312 5.41 12.46 -0.32
CA LEU A 312 5.69 12.74 -1.73
C LEU A 312 4.49 12.47 -2.64
N ALA A 313 3.39 12.01 -2.03
CA ALA A 313 2.09 11.84 -2.64
C ALA A 313 1.06 12.51 -1.74
N LEU A 314 0.26 13.42 -2.28
CA LEU A 314 -0.76 14.15 -1.53
C LEU A 314 -2.15 13.87 -2.08
N VAL A 315 -3.15 13.86 -1.21
CA VAL A 315 -4.56 13.88 -1.59
C VAL A 315 -5.21 15.14 -1.06
N TRP A 316 -5.99 15.80 -1.92
CA TRP A 316 -6.79 16.96 -1.58
C TRP A 316 -8.23 16.77 -2.05
N LYS A 317 -9.19 17.37 -1.33
CA LYS A 317 -10.61 17.28 -1.60
C LYS A 317 -11.31 18.59 -1.27
N ASP A 318 -12.42 18.83 -1.94
CA ASP A 318 -13.41 19.83 -1.57
C ASP A 318 -14.81 19.33 -1.96
N ALA A 319 -15.82 20.18 -1.76
CA ALA A 319 -17.20 19.86 -2.10
C ALA A 319 -17.44 19.66 -3.62
N ASN A 320 -16.60 20.22 -4.49
CA ASN A 320 -16.72 20.07 -5.94
C ASN A 320 -16.10 18.76 -6.44
N THR A 321 -15.01 18.31 -5.80
CA THR A 321 -14.22 17.15 -6.22
C THR A 321 -14.58 15.86 -5.51
N SER A 322 -15.39 15.90 -4.43
CA SER A 322 -15.79 14.69 -3.70
C SER A 322 -17.14 14.86 -3.00
N ARG A 323 -17.98 13.83 -3.11
CA ARG A 323 -19.23 13.68 -2.32
C ARG A 323 -18.97 13.38 -0.84
N TYR A 324 -17.73 13.06 -0.47
CA TYR A 324 -17.33 12.62 0.87
C TYR A 324 -16.30 13.57 1.52
N PHE A 325 -16.37 14.87 1.22
CA PHE A 325 -15.44 15.86 1.76
C PHE A 325 -15.58 16.03 3.29
N VAL A 326 -16.77 16.44 3.76
CA VAL A 326 -17.11 16.54 5.20
C VAL A 326 -18.51 15.93 5.38
N TYR A 327 -18.57 14.68 5.83
CA TYR A 327 -19.83 13.93 5.93
C TYR A 327 -20.20 13.52 7.37
N THR A 328 -19.35 13.83 8.36
CA THR A 328 -19.61 13.53 9.77
C THR A 328 -19.77 14.82 10.57
N GLU A 329 -20.73 14.84 11.50
CA GLU A 329 -20.96 15.97 12.41
C GLU A 329 -19.71 16.26 13.25
N LYS A 330 -19.18 15.23 13.93
CA LYS A 330 -17.91 15.29 14.67
C LYS A 330 -16.76 14.74 13.84
N PRO A 331 -15.55 15.30 13.96
CA PRO A 331 -14.38 14.70 13.35
C PRO A 331 -14.08 13.35 14.03
N SER A 332 -13.58 12.40 13.26
CA SER A 332 -13.32 11.05 13.75
C SER A 332 -12.09 10.46 13.12
N ILE A 333 -11.44 9.56 13.84
CA ILE A 333 -10.18 8.96 13.48
C ILE A 333 -10.21 7.46 13.73
N VAL A 334 -9.56 6.69 12.87
CA VAL A 334 -9.27 5.27 13.12
C VAL A 334 -7.83 5.10 13.58
N LEU A 335 -7.62 4.50 14.75
CA LEU A 335 -6.31 4.22 15.34
C LEU A 335 -6.06 2.71 15.45
N ARG A 336 -4.79 2.31 15.48
CA ARG A 336 -4.35 0.93 15.69
C ARG A 336 -3.86 0.72 17.10
N LEU A 337 -4.36 -0.33 17.77
CA LEU A 337 -3.84 -0.77 19.06
C LEU A 337 -2.49 -1.46 18.87
N ASP A 338 -1.45 -0.97 19.54
CA ASP A 338 -0.13 -1.59 19.60
C ASP A 338 0.00 -2.57 20.78
N ASP A 339 1.20 -3.13 20.95
CA ASP A 339 1.54 -4.10 21.99
C ASP A 339 1.72 -3.45 23.38
N ALA A 340 1.89 -2.13 23.43
CA ALA A 340 2.00 -1.34 24.64
C ALA A 340 0.66 -0.71 25.09
N SER A 341 -0.46 -1.25 24.58
CA SER A 341 -1.82 -0.76 24.86
C SER A 341 -2.08 0.68 24.41
N ASN A 342 -1.34 1.18 23.42
CA ASN A 342 -1.55 2.50 22.85
C ASN A 342 -2.27 2.43 21.50
N PHE A 343 -3.13 3.40 21.28
CA PHE A 343 -3.79 3.64 20.00
C PHE A 343 -3.00 4.67 19.21
N THR A 344 -2.45 4.22 18.08
CA THR A 344 -1.49 4.96 17.26
C THR A 344 -2.03 5.25 15.87
N THR A 345 -1.60 6.38 15.29
CA THR A 345 -1.85 6.73 13.88
C THR A 345 -1.04 5.84 12.94
N LEU A 346 -1.23 5.99 11.63
CA LEU A 346 -0.49 5.22 10.63
C LEU A 346 1.04 5.40 10.70
N GLU A 347 1.49 6.59 11.09
CA GLU A 347 2.89 6.97 11.35
C GLU A 347 3.34 6.76 12.81
N GLY A 348 2.51 6.11 13.63
CA GLY A 348 2.83 5.70 15.00
C GLY A 348 2.75 6.80 16.07
N ILE A 349 1.98 7.86 15.83
CA ILE A 349 1.73 8.87 16.87
C ILE A 349 0.72 8.31 17.87
N THR A 350 1.10 8.17 19.13
CA THR A 350 0.20 7.75 20.21
C THR A 350 -0.77 8.87 20.58
N LEU A 351 -2.08 8.61 20.44
CA LEU A 351 -3.12 9.57 20.77
C LEU A 351 -4.02 9.14 21.95
N PHE A 352 -3.98 7.86 22.33
CA PHE A 352 -4.72 7.33 23.46
C PHE A 352 -4.01 6.12 24.04
N SER A 353 -3.89 6.05 25.36
CA SER A 353 -3.36 4.90 26.08
C SER A 353 -4.52 4.24 26.84
N ALA A 354 -4.79 2.98 26.54
CA ALA A 354 -5.86 2.23 27.17
C ALA A 354 -5.36 1.49 28.41
N ASP A 355 -6.15 1.52 29.47
CA ASP A 355 -5.96 0.62 30.60
C ASP A 355 -6.51 -0.80 30.30
N PRO A 356 -6.15 -1.81 31.10
CA PRO A 356 -6.63 -3.17 30.88
C PRO A 356 -8.15 -3.33 30.98
N GLU A 357 -8.83 -2.50 31.80
CA GLU A 357 -10.29 -2.56 31.97
C GLU A 357 -11.00 -2.12 30.68
N PHE A 358 -10.53 -1.04 30.06
CA PHE A 358 -11.00 -0.54 28.78
C PHE A 358 -10.85 -1.59 27.67
N LEU A 359 -9.69 -2.26 27.59
CA LEU A 359 -9.43 -3.29 26.58
C LEU A 359 -10.35 -4.49 26.75
N GLN A 360 -10.57 -4.92 28.01
CA GLN A 360 -11.48 -6.01 28.32
C GLN A 360 -12.93 -5.65 28.01
N GLN A 361 -13.37 -4.45 28.41
CA GLN A 361 -14.73 -3.96 28.18
C GLN A 361 -15.10 -3.90 26.69
N HIS A 362 -14.14 -3.53 25.84
CA HIS A 362 -14.36 -3.36 24.39
C HIS A 362 -13.87 -4.54 23.54
N GLU A 363 -13.42 -5.63 24.17
CA GLU A 363 -12.90 -6.83 23.51
C GLU A 363 -11.80 -6.51 22.47
N LEU A 364 -10.88 -5.63 22.84
CA LEU A 364 -9.80 -5.15 21.97
C LEU A 364 -8.50 -5.92 22.21
N SER A 365 -7.79 -6.21 21.11
CA SER A 365 -6.55 -6.97 21.08
C SER A 365 -5.53 -6.32 20.15
N GLU A 366 -4.25 -6.64 20.34
CA GLU A 366 -3.15 -6.09 19.53
C GLU A 366 -3.45 -6.15 18.01
N GLY A 367 -3.24 -5.01 17.35
CA GLY A 367 -3.47 -4.81 15.93
C GLY A 367 -4.92 -4.55 15.55
N ASP A 368 -5.86 -4.56 16.50
CA ASP A 368 -7.22 -4.10 16.24
C ASP A 368 -7.23 -2.61 15.88
N LEU A 369 -8.19 -2.26 15.03
CA LEU A 369 -8.47 -0.88 14.67
C LEU A 369 -9.71 -0.42 15.43
N ALA A 370 -9.64 0.77 16.02
CA ALA A 370 -10.78 1.39 16.71
C ALA A 370 -11.02 2.79 16.17
N LYS A 371 -12.28 3.17 16.08
CA LYS A 371 -12.72 4.50 15.71
C LYS A 371 -12.94 5.31 16.97
N PHE A 372 -12.44 6.55 16.97
CA PHE A 372 -12.65 7.54 18.00
C PHE A 372 -13.23 8.81 17.38
N SER A 373 -14.09 9.50 18.14
CA SER A 373 -14.46 10.89 17.87
C SER A 373 -13.61 11.82 18.73
N PHE A 374 -13.37 13.04 18.29
CA PHE A 374 -12.61 14.04 19.05
C PHE A 374 -13.22 15.43 18.85
N GLU A 375 -12.79 16.38 19.68
CA GLU A 375 -13.25 17.78 19.58
C GLU A 375 -12.23 18.64 18.84
N HIS A 376 -11.00 18.72 19.34
CA HIS A 376 -9.95 19.58 18.78
C HIS A 376 -8.61 18.84 18.70
N GLY A 377 -7.85 19.11 17.64
CA GLY A 377 -6.47 18.67 17.52
C GLY A 377 -5.51 19.85 17.71
N TYR A 378 -4.42 19.63 18.42
CA TYR A 378 -3.39 20.64 18.65
C TYR A 378 -2.01 20.00 18.69
N ILE A 379 -0.97 20.83 18.66
CA ILE A 379 0.42 20.41 18.89
C ILE A 379 0.81 20.97 20.25
N ASP A 380 1.28 20.10 21.15
CA ASP A 380 1.69 20.50 22.49
C ASP A 380 3.07 21.21 22.50
N GLY A 381 3.52 21.62 23.69
CA GLY A 381 4.81 22.30 23.86
C GLY A 381 6.02 21.47 23.44
N GLU A 382 5.88 20.14 23.41
CA GLU A 382 6.93 19.19 23.00
C GLU A 382 6.87 18.87 21.49
N GLN A 383 6.07 19.62 20.73
CA GLN A 383 5.85 19.40 19.29
C GLN A 383 5.16 18.07 18.97
N VAL A 384 4.47 17.48 19.94
CA VAL A 384 3.74 16.22 19.77
C VAL A 384 2.29 16.51 19.44
N PRO A 385 1.73 15.86 18.40
CA PRO A 385 0.31 15.97 18.10
C PRO A 385 -0.59 15.38 19.21
N ARG A 386 -1.63 16.12 19.61
CA ARG A 386 -2.58 15.74 20.65
C ARG A 386 -4.02 15.99 20.20
N LEU A 387 -4.95 15.24 20.79
CA LEU A 387 -6.39 15.42 20.62
C LEU A 387 -7.06 15.68 21.97
N THR A 388 -8.08 16.53 22.00
CA THR A 388 -8.98 16.72 23.15
C THR A 388 -10.33 16.06 22.90
N GLY A 389 -11.03 15.70 23.99
CA GLY A 389 -12.38 15.12 23.92
C GLY A 389 -12.43 13.78 23.20
N LEU A 390 -11.32 13.03 23.19
CA LEU A 390 -11.23 11.76 22.49
C LEU A 390 -12.17 10.74 23.14
N THR A 391 -13.14 10.25 22.37
CA THR A 391 -14.17 9.31 22.83
C THR A 391 -14.19 8.11 21.92
N PHE A 392 -14.09 6.91 22.49
CA PHE A 392 -14.23 5.66 21.75
C PHE A 392 -15.62 5.57 21.13
N ASP A 393 -15.68 5.29 19.82
CA ASP A 393 -16.92 5.07 19.08
C ASP A 393 -17.17 3.57 18.95
N LYS A 394 -16.24 2.86 18.28
CA LYS A 394 -16.37 1.41 18.06
C LYS A 394 -15.08 0.74 17.59
N ARG A 395 -15.02 -0.58 17.79
CA ARG A 395 -14.08 -1.45 17.06
C ARG A 395 -14.42 -1.45 15.56
N CYS A 396 -13.40 -1.35 14.73
CA CYS A 396 -13.56 -1.36 13.27
C CYS A 396 -13.73 -2.79 12.74
N SER A 397 -14.42 -2.88 11.59
CA SER A 397 -14.53 -4.14 10.83
C SER A 397 -13.15 -4.66 10.41
N PRO A 398 -12.93 -5.98 10.37
CA PRO A 398 -11.73 -6.59 9.79
C PRO A 398 -11.49 -6.26 8.30
N GLN A 399 -12.45 -5.63 7.61
CA GLN A 399 -12.27 -5.08 6.27
C GLN A 399 -11.52 -3.73 6.26
N ARG A 400 -11.32 -3.10 7.42
CA ARG A 400 -10.41 -1.97 7.57
C ARG A 400 -9.04 -2.54 7.94
N ALA A 401 -7.99 -2.17 7.21
CA ALA A 401 -6.63 -2.69 7.50
C ALA A 401 -5.62 -1.64 7.96
N LEU A 402 -5.88 -0.35 7.75
CA LEU A 402 -4.95 0.73 8.10
C LEU A 402 -5.60 1.72 9.07
N ALA A 403 -4.82 2.20 10.02
CA ALA A 403 -5.13 3.41 10.79
C ALA A 403 -5.16 4.63 9.86
N ASP A 404 -5.73 5.72 10.35
CA ASP A 404 -5.67 7.03 9.69
C ASP A 404 -4.34 7.72 10.02
N SER A 405 -3.84 8.54 9.08
CA SER A 405 -2.66 9.38 9.30
C SER A 405 -3.01 10.64 10.08
N TRP A 406 -2.02 11.27 10.72
CA TRP A 406 -2.23 12.55 11.38
C TRP A 406 -2.66 13.65 10.39
N THR A 407 -2.09 13.66 9.18
CA THR A 407 -2.51 14.61 8.14
C THR A 407 -3.98 14.47 7.77
N LYS A 408 -4.56 13.27 7.82
CA LYS A 408 -6.00 13.08 7.61
C LYS A 408 -6.84 13.77 8.66
N ILE A 409 -6.43 13.66 9.92
CA ILE A 409 -7.11 14.29 11.07
C ILE A 409 -7.14 15.81 10.85
N LEU A 410 -5.96 16.40 10.61
CA LEU A 410 -5.80 17.83 10.40
C LEU A 410 -6.61 18.29 9.20
N PHE A 411 -6.56 17.55 8.09
CA PHE A 411 -7.32 17.89 6.90
C PHE A 411 -8.83 17.90 7.18
N GLN A 412 -9.37 16.86 7.82
CA GLN A 412 -10.78 16.79 8.15
C GLN A 412 -11.20 17.88 9.13
N TYR A 413 -10.36 18.16 10.14
CA TYR A 413 -10.62 19.24 11.08
C TYR A 413 -10.64 20.60 10.38
N ASN A 414 -9.59 20.94 9.62
CA ASN A 414 -9.47 22.21 8.90
C ASN A 414 -10.56 22.38 7.83
N ALA A 415 -11.00 21.30 7.19
CA ALA A 415 -12.09 21.33 6.21
C ALA A 415 -13.41 21.92 6.76
N ARG A 416 -13.59 21.95 8.10
CA ARG A 416 -14.77 22.55 8.76
C ARG A 416 -14.63 24.06 9.02
N SER A 417 -13.41 24.59 9.00
CA SER A 417 -13.09 25.98 9.35
C SER A 417 -12.36 26.73 8.24
N SER A 418 -12.65 26.38 6.97
CA SER A 418 -12.01 26.91 5.77
C SER A 418 -10.55 26.45 5.61
N GLY A 419 -10.36 25.13 5.44
CA GLY A 419 -9.06 24.50 5.16
C GLY A 419 -8.45 24.93 3.83
N VAL A 420 -7.52 24.14 3.30
CA VAL A 420 -6.86 24.44 2.02
C VAL A 420 -7.91 24.55 0.89
N GLN A 421 -8.10 25.75 0.35
CA GLN A 421 -9.00 26.01 -0.78
C GLN A 421 -8.27 25.82 -2.11
N ILE A 422 -9.03 25.60 -3.19
CA ILE A 422 -8.44 25.47 -4.53
C ILE A 422 -7.66 26.73 -4.93
N GLN A 423 -8.11 27.92 -4.51
CA GLN A 423 -7.44 29.19 -4.78
C GLN A 423 -6.01 29.21 -4.22
N HIS A 424 -5.80 28.74 -2.99
CA HIS A 424 -4.47 28.67 -2.39
C HIS A 424 -3.55 27.69 -3.15
N ILE A 425 -4.11 26.61 -3.70
CA ILE A 425 -3.37 25.65 -4.53
C ILE A 425 -2.96 26.30 -5.85
N LEU A 426 -3.86 27.05 -6.49
CA LEU A 426 -3.59 27.77 -7.73
C LEU A 426 -2.56 28.88 -7.52
N GLU A 427 -2.64 29.63 -6.42
CA GLU A 427 -1.67 30.65 -6.05
C GLU A 427 -0.26 30.06 -5.90
N ALA A 428 -0.13 28.94 -5.19
CA ALA A 428 1.14 28.24 -5.05
C ALA A 428 1.68 27.72 -6.40
N ALA A 429 0.80 27.32 -7.31
CA ALA A 429 1.18 26.90 -8.67
C ALA A 429 1.59 28.08 -9.58
N LYS A 430 1.18 29.32 -9.27
CA LYS A 430 1.59 30.55 -9.98
C LYS A 430 2.90 31.13 -9.45
N ALA A 431 3.13 31.05 -8.14
CA ALA A 431 4.22 31.74 -7.47
C ALA A 431 5.58 31.49 -8.17
N ASN A 432 6.34 32.58 -8.34
CA ASN A 432 7.62 32.72 -9.06
C ASN A 432 7.57 32.90 -10.60
N ALA A 433 6.62 33.69 -11.09
CA ALA A 433 6.81 34.41 -12.35
C ALA A 433 7.51 35.78 -12.18
N GLU A 434 7.41 36.41 -11.00
CA GLU A 434 7.83 37.82 -10.82
C GLU A 434 9.18 38.02 -10.09
N ASP A 435 9.67 37.04 -9.33
CA ASP A 435 10.93 37.18 -8.54
C ASP A 435 12.23 36.99 -9.36
N VAL A 436 12.15 36.67 -10.66
CA VAL A 436 13.34 36.57 -11.53
C VAL A 436 13.54 37.83 -12.39
N SER A 437 12.53 38.71 -12.49
CA SER A 437 12.65 39.95 -13.26
C SER A 437 13.25 41.12 -12.47
N GLU A 438 13.23 41.12 -11.13
CA GLU A 438 13.86 42.19 -10.34
C GLU A 438 15.37 42.00 -10.17
N VAL A 439 15.88 40.77 -10.16
CA VAL A 439 17.33 40.52 -10.03
C VAL A 439 18.08 40.67 -11.37
N ALA A 440 17.37 40.69 -12.49
CA ALA A 440 17.95 40.87 -13.82
C ALA A 440 18.04 42.34 -14.28
N MET A 441 17.61 43.31 -13.45
CA MET A 441 17.69 44.74 -13.75
C MET A 441 18.72 45.52 -12.90
N GLU A 442 19.49 44.85 -12.04
CA GLU A 442 20.58 45.46 -11.25
C GLU A 442 21.98 44.84 -11.51
N CYS A 443 22.22 44.27 -12.69
CA CYS A 443 23.57 43.90 -13.14
C CYS A 443 24.03 44.75 -14.32
#